data_AF-A0A9X4KUZ0-F1
#
_entry.id   AF-A0A9X4KUZ0-F1
#
_cell.length_a   1.000
_cell.length_b   1.000
_cell.length_c   1.000
_cell.angle_alpha   90.00
_cell.angle_beta   90.00
_cell.angle_gamma   90.00
#
_symmetry.space_group_name_H-M   'P 1'
#
loop_
_entity.id
_entity.type
_entity.pdbx_description
1 polymer ?
#
loop_
_entity_poly.entity_id
_entity_poly.type
_entity_poly.pdbx_seq_one_letter_code
_entity_poly.pdbx_strand_id
1 'polypeptide(L)'
;MKRFKQKLCSFMIMSLLFSCLSQIGLASVSASDPYDDLRIKWAETLTGGTGYNTADPDIARKLAMAAQSSWGSLNKAANRTYLWSDLNNPASSTDTTYNYTRVKEMAVAYKTYGSSLYGNATLKADIIDALDWLYTNRYNESMGAETWLTWYDLEIGTPLQLMDTVVLLYDDLIATPAKLTNYMNAVSHYSPDPTMISMHEPGLVNEATGANRIWKSQIVALQGVITKSGTLLAAARDALNQVMDYVVSGDGFYKDGSFVQHLVYSYNGGYGANLIQDIANVLYLLNGSSWQSTYAGLTNVYQWVYDAYEPFIYNGSMMDMVRGREIARAETQGRVIGNKVAGGILRLAQIAPPADAQRMKSMVKYWLQQDPALSFYREATLSVLQLAKAVMNDTNIVPRGELSLAKVYAGMDRAISLKPGFGFGVSMSSKRIANYETGINQNYKGWYTGGRDDLSLQ
;
A
#
# COMPACT_ATOMS: atom_id res chain seq x y z
N MET A 1 40.95 63.16 29.90
CA MET A 1 40.48 62.76 28.54
C MET A 1 40.79 61.31 28.14
N LYS A 2 41.98 60.74 28.38
CA LYS A 2 42.31 59.34 27.98
C LYS A 2 41.43 58.25 28.64
N ARG A 3 41.12 58.37 29.94
CA ARG A 3 40.29 57.39 30.67
C ARG A 3 38.80 57.40 30.29
N PHE A 4 38.29 58.50 29.75
CA PHE A 4 36.89 58.60 29.31
C PHE A 4 36.68 57.94 27.94
N LYS A 5 37.67 58.07 27.04
CA LYS A 5 37.65 57.40 25.72
C LYS A 5 37.75 55.87 25.82
N GLN A 6 38.52 55.34 26.77
CA GLN A 6 38.60 53.89 26.99
C GLN A 6 37.29 53.28 27.51
N LYS A 7 36.61 53.96 28.45
CA LYS A 7 35.31 53.48 28.96
C LYS A 7 34.21 53.54 27.89
N LEU A 8 34.25 54.55 27.00
CA LEU A 8 33.29 54.68 25.89
C LEU A 8 33.51 53.61 24.81
N CYS A 9 34.77 53.28 24.48
CA CYS A 9 35.08 52.17 23.56
C CYS A 9 34.67 50.80 24.13
N SER A 10 34.91 50.55 25.42
CA SER A 10 34.48 49.29 26.04
C SER A 10 32.95 49.16 26.09
N PHE A 11 32.23 50.27 26.31
CA PHE A 11 30.76 50.26 26.27
C PHE A 11 30.23 50.04 24.84
N MET A 12 30.81 50.71 23.82
CA MET A 12 30.42 50.48 22.41
C MET A 12 30.71 49.06 21.93
N ILE A 13 31.84 48.46 22.32
CA ILE A 13 32.19 47.08 21.95
C ILE A 13 31.23 46.08 22.60
N MET A 14 30.81 46.33 23.86
CA MET A 14 29.86 45.45 24.55
C MET A 14 28.43 45.59 24.00
N SER A 15 28.03 46.79 23.57
CA SER A 15 26.76 47.03 22.85
C SER A 15 26.74 46.42 21.45
N LEU A 16 27.87 46.44 20.72
CA LEU A 16 28.04 45.79 19.41
C LEU A 16 28.05 44.26 19.52
N LEU A 17 28.62 43.70 20.60
CA LEU A 17 28.54 42.26 20.86
C LEU A 17 27.12 41.80 21.21
N PHE A 18 26.36 42.59 22.00
CA PHE A 18 24.95 42.28 22.29
C PHE A 18 24.03 42.41 21.06
N SER A 19 24.33 43.33 20.14
CA SER A 19 23.54 43.50 18.91
C SER A 19 23.91 42.49 17.81
N CYS A 20 25.16 42.02 17.75
CA CYS A 20 25.55 40.91 16.87
C CYS A 20 25.00 39.55 17.35
N LEU A 21 24.85 39.32 18.67
CA LEU A 21 24.22 38.10 19.19
C LEU A 21 22.70 38.06 18.96
N SER A 22 22.04 39.22 18.80
CA SER A 22 20.62 39.29 18.43
C SER A 22 20.33 39.14 16.93
N GLN A 23 21.37 39.15 16.08
CA GLN A 23 21.25 39.00 14.62
C GLN A 23 21.75 37.66 14.08
N ILE A 24 22.30 36.79 14.93
CA ILE A 24 22.31 35.36 14.64
C ILE A 24 20.86 34.94 14.84
N GLY A 25 20.08 34.96 13.75
CA GLY A 25 18.75 34.41 13.74
C GLY A 25 18.84 33.05 14.41
N LEU A 26 18.17 32.92 15.56
CA LEU A 26 17.70 31.63 16.00
C LEU A 26 16.84 31.16 14.84
N ALA A 27 17.44 30.43 13.90
CA ALA A 27 16.68 29.48 13.13
C ALA A 27 15.95 28.70 14.20
N SER A 28 14.65 28.94 14.32
CA SER A 28 13.79 28.03 15.02
C SER A 28 14.01 26.71 14.31
N VAL A 29 14.90 25.89 14.86
CA VAL A 29 14.88 24.46 14.64
C VAL A 29 13.56 24.06 15.27
N SER A 30 12.49 24.25 14.51
CA SER A 30 11.26 23.52 14.75
C SER A 30 11.72 22.08 14.73
N ALA A 31 11.59 21.38 15.86
CA ALA A 31 11.64 19.93 15.83
C ALA A 31 10.74 19.49 14.66
N SER A 32 11.23 18.57 13.81
CA SER A 32 10.38 18.05 12.75
C SER A 32 9.12 17.52 13.41
N ASP A 33 7.97 17.90 12.86
CA ASP A 33 6.72 17.36 13.36
C ASP A 33 6.70 15.86 12.98
N PRO A 34 6.62 14.93 13.94
CA PRO A 34 6.65 13.50 13.65
C PRO A 34 5.52 13.07 12.69
N TYR A 35 4.42 13.82 12.62
CA TYR A 35 3.37 13.59 11.63
C TYR A 35 3.82 13.97 10.21
N ASP A 36 4.55 15.08 10.04
CA ASP A 36 5.09 15.48 8.75
C ASP A 36 6.16 14.51 8.24
N ASP A 37 6.99 13.96 9.14
CA ASP A 37 7.97 12.92 8.78
C ASP A 37 7.28 11.65 8.24
N LEU A 38 6.20 11.20 8.91
CA LEU A 38 5.39 10.07 8.43
C LEU A 38 4.71 10.38 7.08
N ARG A 39 4.18 11.60 6.93
CA ARG A 39 3.56 12.06 5.68
C ARG A 39 4.54 12.02 4.51
N ILE A 40 5.73 12.59 4.69
CA ILE A 40 6.79 12.62 3.66
C ILE A 40 7.18 11.18 3.32
N LYS A 41 7.39 10.34 4.33
CA LYS A 41 7.72 8.93 4.14
C LYS A 41 6.66 8.16 3.34
N TRP A 42 5.37 8.41 3.59
CA TRP A 42 4.29 7.83 2.77
C TRP A 42 4.30 8.39 1.34
N ALA A 43 4.44 9.70 1.16
CA ALA A 43 4.54 10.32 -0.15
C ALA A 43 5.71 9.72 -0.97
N GLU A 44 6.86 9.47 -0.35
CA GLU A 44 7.99 8.80 -0.99
C GLU A 44 7.72 7.34 -1.34
N THR A 45 6.84 6.65 -0.61
CA THR A 45 6.43 5.29 -1.02
C THR A 45 5.65 5.33 -2.34
N LEU A 46 4.87 6.41 -2.57
CA LEU A 46 4.07 6.61 -3.77
C LEU A 46 4.91 7.13 -4.95
N THR A 47 5.86 8.04 -4.70
CA THR A 47 6.62 8.75 -5.75
C THR A 47 8.05 8.25 -5.93
N GLY A 48 8.60 7.49 -4.98
CA GLY A 48 10.01 7.09 -4.99
C GLY A 48 10.98 8.16 -4.46
N GLY A 49 10.51 9.31 -3.99
CA GLY A 49 11.37 10.39 -3.49
C GLY A 49 12.10 11.15 -4.60
N THR A 50 13.28 11.72 -4.29
CA THR A 50 14.06 12.53 -5.25
C THR A 50 15.47 12.00 -5.51
N GLY A 51 15.88 10.93 -4.83
CA GLY A 51 17.26 10.43 -4.83
C GLY A 51 17.65 9.56 -6.04
N TYR A 52 16.71 9.24 -6.94
CA TYR A 52 16.98 8.37 -8.08
C TYR A 52 17.54 9.10 -9.31
N ASN A 53 18.26 8.37 -10.15
CA ASN A 53 18.76 8.87 -11.43
C ASN A 53 17.64 8.84 -12.50
N THR A 54 17.17 10.02 -12.93
CA THR A 54 16.12 10.14 -13.96
C THR A 54 16.56 9.67 -15.35
N ALA A 55 17.87 9.56 -15.61
CA ALA A 55 18.41 9.04 -16.87
C ALA A 55 18.48 7.50 -16.93
N ASP A 56 18.23 6.81 -15.82
CA ASP A 56 18.12 5.35 -15.83
C ASP A 56 16.91 4.91 -16.67
N PRO A 57 17.06 3.94 -17.61
CA PRO A 57 16.03 3.64 -18.59
C PRO A 57 14.74 3.06 -17.98
N ASP A 58 14.83 2.35 -16.85
CA ASP A 58 13.65 1.80 -16.18
C ASP A 58 12.92 2.90 -15.41
N ILE A 59 13.68 3.79 -14.75
CA ILE A 59 13.13 4.96 -14.06
C ILE A 59 12.49 5.92 -15.07
N ALA A 60 13.19 6.28 -16.15
CA ALA A 60 12.67 7.15 -17.20
C ALA A 60 11.34 6.64 -17.78
N ARG A 61 11.22 5.31 -17.96
CA ARG A 61 9.96 4.67 -18.38
C ARG A 61 8.86 4.90 -17.35
N LYS A 62 9.14 4.75 -16.05
CA LYS A 62 8.17 5.01 -14.98
C LYS A 62 7.74 6.48 -14.92
N LEU A 63 8.68 7.40 -15.12
CA LEU A 63 8.39 8.84 -15.18
C LEU A 63 7.48 9.19 -16.37
N ALA A 64 7.76 8.60 -17.55
CA ALA A 64 6.92 8.77 -18.73
C ALA A 64 5.49 8.20 -18.51
N MET A 65 5.37 7.03 -17.88
CA MET A 65 4.08 6.44 -17.52
C MET A 65 3.32 7.29 -16.50
N ALA A 66 4.00 7.83 -15.48
CA ALA A 66 3.36 8.71 -14.50
C ALA A 66 2.79 9.98 -15.16
N ALA A 67 3.45 10.51 -16.20
CA ALA A 67 2.94 11.64 -16.97
C ALA A 67 1.73 11.30 -17.86
N GLN A 68 1.51 10.02 -18.19
CA GLN A 68 0.31 9.54 -18.89
C GLN A 68 -0.86 9.43 -17.90
N SER A 69 -1.38 10.58 -17.47
CA SER A 69 -2.53 10.65 -16.57
C SER A 69 -3.84 10.87 -17.33
N SER A 70 -4.96 10.67 -16.64
CA SER A 70 -6.30 10.95 -17.16
C SER A 70 -6.62 12.46 -17.27
N TRP A 71 -5.61 13.34 -17.11
CA TRP A 71 -5.80 14.80 -17.12
C TRP A 71 -6.31 15.33 -18.46
N GLY A 72 -5.86 14.75 -19.58
CA GLY A 72 -6.23 15.20 -20.93
C GLY A 72 -7.72 14.99 -21.26
N SER A 73 -8.38 14.03 -20.61
CA SER A 73 -9.80 13.72 -20.80
C SER A 73 -10.69 14.23 -19.65
N LEU A 74 -10.12 14.96 -18.69
CA LEU A 74 -10.88 15.55 -17.58
C LEU A 74 -11.85 16.59 -18.11
N ASN A 75 -13.14 16.44 -17.79
CA ASN A 75 -14.15 17.44 -18.04
C ASN A 75 -13.98 18.63 -17.08
N LYS A 76 -13.68 19.81 -17.62
CA LYS A 76 -13.44 21.06 -16.88
C LYS A 76 -14.58 22.08 -17.03
N ALA A 77 -15.72 21.68 -17.59
CA ALA A 77 -16.86 22.58 -17.77
C ALA A 77 -17.41 23.03 -16.40
N ALA A 78 -17.80 24.30 -16.29
CA ALA A 78 -18.34 24.86 -15.04
C ALA A 78 -19.64 24.17 -14.60
N ASN A 79 -20.44 23.66 -15.55
CA ASN A 79 -21.69 22.94 -15.32
C ASN A 79 -21.55 21.42 -15.50
N ARG A 80 -20.34 20.86 -15.31
CA ARG A 80 -20.09 19.42 -15.49
C ARG A 80 -20.94 18.57 -14.54
N THR A 81 -21.41 17.44 -15.03
CA THR A 81 -22.14 16.40 -14.26
C THR A 81 -21.32 15.13 -14.04
N TYR A 82 -20.11 15.09 -14.61
CA TYR A 82 -19.10 14.03 -14.49
C TYR A 82 -17.70 14.60 -14.67
N LEU A 83 -16.67 13.93 -14.15
CA LEU A 83 -15.27 14.25 -14.42
C LEU A 83 -14.74 13.52 -15.66
N TRP A 84 -15.10 12.24 -15.84
CA TRP A 84 -14.79 11.45 -17.02
C TRP A 84 -16.03 10.75 -17.56
N SER A 85 -16.19 10.75 -18.88
CA SER A 85 -17.42 10.26 -19.53
C SER A 85 -17.62 8.75 -19.40
N ASP A 86 -16.55 7.99 -19.18
CA ASP A 86 -16.58 6.55 -18.97
C ASP A 86 -16.72 6.14 -17.50
N LEU A 87 -16.73 7.11 -16.57
CA LEU A 87 -16.94 6.92 -15.14
C LEU A 87 -18.06 7.84 -14.62
N ASN A 88 -19.16 7.89 -15.37
CA ASN A 88 -20.22 8.88 -15.19
C ASN A 88 -21.50 8.32 -14.55
N ASN A 89 -21.55 7.05 -14.16
CA ASN A 89 -22.75 6.47 -13.57
C ASN A 89 -22.88 6.87 -12.09
N PRO A 90 -23.83 7.76 -11.72
CA PRO A 90 -23.97 8.22 -10.33
C PRO A 90 -24.45 7.12 -9.38
N ALA A 91 -25.03 6.04 -9.89
CA ALA A 91 -25.45 4.89 -9.09
C ALA A 91 -24.33 3.86 -8.88
N SER A 92 -23.15 4.06 -9.48
CA SER A 92 -22.01 3.14 -9.36
C SER A 92 -21.02 3.63 -8.31
N SER A 93 -20.98 2.95 -7.17
CA SER A 93 -19.96 3.18 -6.14
C SER A 93 -18.55 2.95 -6.69
N THR A 94 -18.40 1.95 -7.56
CA THR A 94 -17.14 1.60 -8.22
C THR A 94 -16.67 2.71 -9.17
N ASP A 95 -17.59 3.39 -9.88
CA ASP A 95 -17.24 4.58 -10.68
C ASP A 95 -16.67 5.67 -9.78
N THR A 96 -17.22 5.86 -8.58
CA THR A 96 -16.69 6.86 -7.63
C THR A 96 -15.27 6.51 -7.20
N THR A 97 -15.02 5.25 -6.81
CA THR A 97 -13.65 4.78 -6.50
C THR A 97 -12.71 5.03 -7.69
N TYR A 98 -13.11 4.71 -8.92
CA TYR A 98 -12.27 4.92 -10.10
C TYR A 98 -12.05 6.39 -10.47
N ASN A 99 -13.03 7.27 -10.21
CA ASN A 99 -12.82 8.71 -10.33
C ASN A 99 -11.69 9.17 -9.39
N TYR A 100 -11.74 8.76 -8.12
CA TYR A 100 -10.66 9.07 -7.18
C TYR A 100 -9.32 8.42 -7.55
N THR A 101 -9.32 7.21 -8.13
CA THR A 101 -8.10 6.58 -8.67
C THR A 101 -7.44 7.46 -9.73
N ARG A 102 -8.20 8.01 -10.68
CA ARG A 102 -7.66 8.91 -11.71
C ARG A 102 -7.14 10.22 -11.13
N VAL A 103 -7.81 10.76 -10.13
CA VAL A 103 -7.34 11.96 -9.40
C VAL A 103 -6.03 11.67 -8.66
N LYS A 104 -5.89 10.51 -8.02
CA LYS A 104 -4.64 10.06 -7.39
C LYS A 104 -3.52 9.92 -8.43
N GLU A 105 -3.76 9.31 -9.58
CA GLU A 105 -2.77 9.18 -10.66
C GLU A 105 -2.25 10.56 -11.10
N MET A 106 -3.15 11.53 -11.26
CA MET A 106 -2.80 12.93 -11.52
C MET A 106 -1.93 13.54 -10.41
N ALA A 107 -2.27 13.29 -9.13
CA ALA A 107 -1.47 13.75 -7.99
C ALA A 107 -0.08 13.10 -7.93
N VAL A 108 0.04 11.80 -8.24
CA VAL A 108 1.33 11.12 -8.39
C VAL A 108 2.14 11.76 -9.50
N ALA A 109 1.55 12.03 -10.65
CA ALA A 109 2.23 12.71 -11.77
C ALA A 109 2.73 14.11 -11.38
N TYR A 110 1.93 14.85 -10.63
CA TYR A 110 2.22 16.19 -10.12
C TYR A 110 3.37 16.21 -9.09
N LYS A 111 3.48 15.18 -8.24
CA LYS A 111 4.46 15.12 -7.15
C LYS A 111 5.70 14.25 -7.44
N THR A 112 5.75 13.53 -8.55
CA THR A 112 6.89 12.66 -8.87
C THR A 112 8.03 13.46 -9.52
N TYR A 113 9.19 13.50 -8.86
CA TYR A 113 10.38 14.21 -9.37
C TYR A 113 10.84 13.65 -10.72
N GLY A 114 11.08 14.52 -11.70
CA GLY A 114 11.44 14.12 -13.07
C GLY A 114 10.25 13.77 -13.98
N SER A 115 9.02 13.73 -13.46
CA SER A 115 7.81 13.75 -14.30
C SER A 115 7.75 15.06 -15.10
N SER A 116 7.25 15.02 -16.34
CA SER A 116 6.99 16.24 -17.13
C SER A 116 5.86 17.09 -16.54
N LEU A 117 5.07 16.53 -15.63
CA LEU A 117 3.98 17.19 -14.91
C LEU A 117 4.39 17.64 -13.49
N TYR A 118 5.65 17.41 -13.09
CA TYR A 118 6.14 17.75 -11.75
C TYR A 118 5.96 19.24 -11.46
N GLY A 119 5.22 19.57 -10.39
CA GLY A 119 4.99 20.95 -9.98
C GLY A 119 4.09 21.77 -10.92
N ASN A 120 3.42 21.16 -11.89
CA ASN A 120 2.54 21.88 -12.83
C ASN A 120 1.35 22.54 -12.11
N ALA A 121 1.29 23.88 -12.14
CA ALA A 121 0.30 24.66 -11.40
C ALA A 121 -1.14 24.47 -11.91
N THR A 122 -1.33 24.31 -13.23
CA THR A 122 -2.64 24.07 -13.82
C THR A 122 -3.17 22.69 -13.42
N LEU A 123 -2.30 21.67 -13.49
CA LEU A 123 -2.65 20.33 -13.04
C LEU A 123 -3.04 20.33 -11.57
N LYS A 124 -2.27 21.01 -10.70
CA LYS A 124 -2.65 21.17 -9.29
C LYS A 124 -4.05 21.75 -9.12
N ALA A 125 -4.34 22.85 -9.81
CA ALA A 125 -5.65 23.51 -9.71
C ALA A 125 -6.78 22.57 -10.13
N ASP A 126 -6.60 21.84 -11.25
CA ASP A 126 -7.57 20.87 -11.75
C ASP A 126 -7.74 19.67 -10.80
N ILE A 127 -6.68 19.21 -10.12
CA ILE A 127 -6.79 18.14 -9.11
C ILE A 127 -7.63 18.61 -7.92
N ILE A 128 -7.35 19.80 -7.38
CA ILE A 128 -8.06 20.36 -6.22
C ILE A 128 -9.53 20.62 -6.56
N ASP A 129 -9.82 21.10 -7.77
CA ASP A 129 -11.17 21.28 -8.29
C ASP A 129 -11.92 19.95 -8.48
N ALA A 130 -11.25 18.92 -9.03
CA ALA A 130 -11.82 17.59 -9.15
C ALA A 130 -12.16 16.95 -7.79
N LEU A 131 -11.29 17.10 -6.78
CA LEU A 131 -11.56 16.63 -5.42
C LEU A 131 -12.78 17.31 -4.80
N ASP A 132 -12.90 18.62 -4.99
CA ASP A 132 -14.02 19.41 -4.47
C ASP A 132 -15.35 19.03 -5.15
N TRP A 133 -15.29 18.80 -6.46
CA TRP A 133 -16.44 18.29 -7.22
C TRP A 133 -16.84 16.89 -6.74
N LEU A 134 -15.88 15.97 -6.53
CA LEU A 134 -16.18 14.61 -6.04
C LEU A 134 -16.75 14.64 -4.61
N TYR A 135 -16.19 15.47 -3.73
CA TYR A 135 -16.76 15.64 -2.39
C TYR A 135 -18.22 16.10 -2.49
N THR A 136 -18.47 17.17 -3.24
CA THR A 136 -19.82 17.75 -3.37
C THR A 136 -20.83 16.78 -3.99
N ASN A 137 -20.43 16.01 -5.02
CA ASN A 137 -21.37 15.30 -5.89
C ASN A 137 -21.35 13.77 -5.75
N ARG A 138 -20.35 13.19 -5.09
CA ARG A 138 -20.13 11.73 -5.09
C ARG A 138 -19.77 11.16 -3.72
N TYR A 139 -18.94 11.82 -2.92
CA TYR A 139 -18.43 11.25 -1.66
C TYR A 139 -18.32 12.30 -0.55
N ASN A 140 -19.40 12.42 0.24
CA ASN A 140 -19.48 13.24 1.44
C ASN A 140 -20.36 12.53 2.48
N GLU A 141 -20.45 13.08 3.69
CA GLU A 141 -21.10 12.53 4.88
C GLU A 141 -22.61 12.37 4.73
N SER A 142 -23.25 13.06 3.78
CA SER A 142 -24.69 12.95 3.55
C SER A 142 -25.10 11.79 2.65
N MET A 143 -24.12 11.11 2.02
CA MET A 143 -24.37 9.98 1.12
C MET A 143 -24.65 8.70 1.92
N GLY A 144 -25.90 8.45 2.30
CA GLY A 144 -26.26 7.25 3.08
C GLY A 144 -25.89 5.93 2.38
N ALA A 145 -25.63 4.87 3.14
CA ALA A 145 -25.27 3.55 2.59
C ALA A 145 -26.30 2.98 1.61
N GLU A 146 -27.58 3.36 1.73
CA GLU A 146 -28.64 2.97 0.78
C GLU A 146 -28.40 3.51 -0.65
N THR A 147 -27.62 4.59 -0.78
CA THR A 147 -27.20 5.15 -2.07
C THR A 147 -25.94 4.50 -2.63
N TRP A 148 -25.23 3.73 -1.81
CA TRP A 148 -23.99 3.04 -2.17
C TRP A 148 -24.23 1.56 -2.38
N LEU A 149 -23.80 1.03 -3.53
CA LEU A 149 -24.02 -0.37 -3.87
C LEU A 149 -23.12 -1.34 -3.10
N THR A 150 -21.97 -0.87 -2.57
CA THR A 150 -21.06 -1.69 -1.78
C THR A 150 -20.43 -0.91 -0.63
N TRP A 151 -20.43 -1.47 0.58
CA TRP A 151 -19.66 -0.94 1.71
C TRP A 151 -18.16 -0.83 1.39
N TYR A 152 -17.62 -1.72 0.55
CA TYR A 152 -16.20 -1.73 0.23
C TYR A 152 -15.76 -0.44 -0.45
N ASP A 153 -16.48 0.02 -1.48
CA ASP A 153 -16.15 1.27 -2.16
C ASP A 153 -16.26 2.48 -1.22
N LEU A 154 -17.27 2.47 -0.35
CA LEU A 154 -17.57 3.54 0.61
C LEU A 154 -16.53 3.64 1.73
N GLU A 155 -16.15 2.51 2.33
CA GLU A 155 -15.30 2.46 3.52
C GLU A 155 -13.82 2.17 3.19
N ILE A 156 -13.51 1.58 2.04
CA ILE A 156 -12.15 1.16 1.70
C ILE A 156 -11.68 1.74 0.37
N GLY A 157 -12.37 1.39 -0.73
CA GLY A 157 -11.94 1.71 -2.10
C GLY A 157 -11.67 3.19 -2.31
N THR A 158 -12.67 4.03 -2.04
CA THR A 158 -12.58 5.49 -2.18
C THR A 158 -11.63 6.12 -1.14
N PRO A 159 -11.74 5.83 0.18
CA PRO A 159 -10.82 6.35 1.18
C PRO A 159 -9.34 6.10 0.89
N LEU A 160 -8.95 4.91 0.42
CA LEU A 160 -7.56 4.61 0.09
C LEU A 160 -7.01 5.58 -0.97
N GLN A 161 -7.79 5.86 -2.01
CA GLN A 161 -7.37 6.78 -3.07
C GLN A 161 -7.35 8.24 -2.60
N LEU A 162 -8.36 8.64 -1.81
CA LEU A 162 -8.45 10.00 -1.27
C LEU A 162 -7.31 10.28 -0.29
N MET A 163 -6.99 9.37 0.63
CA MET A 163 -5.90 9.54 1.60
C MET A 163 -4.54 9.69 0.90
N ASP A 164 -4.22 8.83 -0.07
CA ASP A 164 -2.98 8.95 -0.84
C ASP A 164 -2.89 10.31 -1.57
N THR A 165 -4.00 10.75 -2.15
CA THR A 165 -4.08 12.04 -2.85
C THR A 165 -3.85 13.21 -1.90
N VAL A 166 -4.49 13.19 -0.73
CA VAL A 166 -4.34 14.25 0.28
C VAL A 166 -2.93 14.29 0.85
N VAL A 167 -2.28 13.13 1.09
CA VAL A 167 -0.88 13.08 1.52
C VAL A 167 0.04 13.78 0.50
N LEU A 168 -0.15 13.50 -0.79
CA LEU A 168 0.64 14.08 -1.87
C LEU A 168 0.45 15.60 -1.99
N LEU A 169 -0.78 16.08 -1.77
CA LEU A 169 -1.16 17.50 -1.91
C LEU A 169 -1.22 18.26 -0.58
N TYR A 170 -0.77 17.67 0.53
CA TYR A 170 -1.01 18.22 1.85
C TYR A 170 -0.55 19.68 1.98
N ASP A 171 0.66 19.98 1.51
CA ASP A 171 1.22 21.35 1.56
C ASP A 171 0.44 22.35 0.69
N ASP A 172 -0.27 21.87 -0.33
CA ASP A 172 -1.16 22.68 -1.17
C ASP A 172 -2.55 22.85 -0.54
N LEU A 173 -3.05 21.83 0.17
CA LEU A 173 -4.39 21.79 0.77
C LEU A 173 -4.46 22.51 2.12
N ILE A 174 -3.37 22.62 2.88
CA ILE A 174 -3.33 23.40 4.13
C ILE A 174 -3.62 24.89 3.90
N ALA A 175 -3.40 25.39 2.68
CA ALA A 175 -3.80 26.75 2.29
C ALA A 175 -5.32 26.89 2.09
N THR A 176 -6.05 25.78 2.03
CA THR A 176 -7.52 25.70 1.89
C THR A 176 -8.11 24.80 2.99
N PRO A 177 -8.02 25.19 4.27
CA PRO A 177 -8.31 24.30 5.40
C PRO A 177 -9.75 23.76 5.42
N ALA A 178 -10.72 24.49 4.86
CA ALA A 178 -12.10 24.01 4.72
C ALA A 178 -12.19 22.77 3.81
N LYS A 179 -11.47 22.75 2.68
CA LYS A 179 -11.45 21.59 1.77
C LYS A 179 -10.83 20.38 2.43
N LEU A 180 -9.69 20.57 3.10
CA LEU A 180 -9.02 19.50 3.84
C LEU A 180 -9.94 18.92 4.93
N THR A 181 -10.63 19.79 5.68
CA THR A 181 -11.59 19.39 6.72
C THR A 181 -12.73 18.57 6.14
N ASN A 182 -13.33 19.02 5.03
CA ASN A 182 -14.41 18.29 4.34
C ASN A 182 -13.96 16.89 3.92
N TYR A 183 -12.78 16.76 3.31
CA TYR A 183 -12.29 15.46 2.86
C TYR A 183 -12.02 14.52 4.05
N MET A 184 -11.50 15.04 5.16
CA MET A 184 -11.28 14.24 6.37
C MET A 184 -12.60 13.86 7.03
N ASN A 185 -13.59 14.76 7.11
CA ASN A 185 -14.90 14.46 7.69
C ASN A 185 -15.59 13.32 6.94
N ALA A 186 -15.55 13.30 5.60
CA ALA A 186 -16.09 12.20 4.80
C ALA A 186 -15.41 10.86 5.16
N VAL A 187 -14.07 10.83 5.21
CA VAL A 187 -13.33 9.60 5.51
C VAL A 187 -13.53 9.16 6.97
N SER A 188 -13.54 10.09 7.93
CA SER A 188 -13.80 9.80 9.33
C SER A 188 -15.23 9.34 9.56
N HIS A 189 -16.20 9.78 8.76
CA HIS A 189 -17.57 9.29 8.83
C HIS A 189 -17.63 7.82 8.41
N TYR A 190 -17.10 7.46 7.23
CA TYR A 190 -17.22 6.10 6.68
C TYR A 190 -16.19 5.10 7.24
N SER A 191 -15.03 5.57 7.68
CA SER A 191 -13.94 4.74 8.20
C SER A 191 -13.34 5.27 9.51
N PRO A 192 -14.15 5.34 10.59
CA PRO A 192 -13.69 5.79 11.91
C PRO A 192 -12.88 4.73 12.66
N ASP A 193 -13.19 3.44 12.44
CA ASP A 193 -12.65 2.33 13.21
C ASP A 193 -11.85 1.38 12.31
N PRO A 194 -10.54 1.12 12.60
CA PRO A 194 -9.73 0.22 11.81
C PRO A 194 -10.12 -1.27 11.98
N THR A 195 -10.95 -1.60 12.97
CA THR A 195 -11.29 -2.98 13.35
C THR A 195 -12.64 -3.46 12.82
N MET A 196 -13.45 -2.57 12.25
CA MET A 196 -14.84 -2.82 11.82
C MET A 196 -15.06 -2.52 10.33
N ILE A 197 -16.01 -3.22 9.71
CA ILE A 197 -16.48 -3.02 8.33
C ILE A 197 -18.02 -3.01 8.27
N SER A 198 -18.57 -2.56 7.14
CA SER A 198 -20.02 -2.46 6.91
C SER A 198 -20.70 -1.63 8.02
N MET A 199 -20.00 -0.64 8.56
CA MET A 199 -20.44 0.19 9.69
C MET A 199 -21.68 1.00 9.36
N HIS A 200 -21.95 1.21 8.06
CA HIS A 200 -23.08 1.97 7.56
C HIS A 200 -24.17 1.09 6.95
N GLU A 201 -24.02 -0.24 6.99
CA GLU A 201 -25.03 -1.20 6.52
C GLU A 201 -25.74 -1.83 7.73
N PRO A 202 -26.99 -1.43 8.06
CA PRO A 202 -27.68 -1.93 9.24
C PRO A 202 -27.80 -3.45 9.27
N GLY A 203 -27.36 -4.07 10.38
CA GLY A 203 -27.38 -5.53 10.56
C GLY A 203 -26.25 -6.29 9.88
N LEU A 204 -25.34 -5.61 9.17
CA LEU A 204 -24.19 -6.22 8.49
C LEU A 204 -22.84 -5.76 9.06
N VAL A 205 -22.84 -4.97 10.13
CA VAL A 205 -21.63 -4.56 10.84
C VAL A 205 -20.87 -5.80 11.32
N ASN A 206 -19.60 -5.92 10.91
CA ASN A 206 -18.76 -7.08 11.22
C ASN A 206 -17.32 -6.64 11.52
N GLU A 207 -16.56 -7.52 12.17
CA GLU A 207 -15.13 -7.31 12.33
C GLU A 207 -14.40 -7.35 10.99
N ALA A 208 -13.51 -6.39 10.76
CA ALA A 208 -12.57 -6.42 9.65
C ALA A 208 -11.57 -7.57 9.87
N THR A 209 -11.35 -8.46 8.91
CA THR A 209 -10.32 -9.51 9.03
C THR A 209 -9.33 -9.43 7.87
N GLY A 210 -8.14 -10.05 8.04
CA GLY A 210 -7.14 -10.17 6.97
C GLY A 210 -6.85 -8.87 6.24
N ALA A 211 -7.01 -8.87 4.92
CA ALA A 211 -6.75 -7.71 4.06
C ALA A 211 -7.64 -6.50 4.41
N ASN A 212 -8.92 -6.72 4.75
CA ASN A 212 -9.84 -5.63 5.09
C ASN A 212 -9.35 -4.84 6.31
N ARG A 213 -8.84 -5.54 7.34
CA ARG A 213 -8.31 -4.88 8.54
C ARG A 213 -7.05 -4.07 8.24
N ILE A 214 -6.18 -4.54 7.34
CA ILE A 214 -5.00 -3.76 6.93
C ILE A 214 -5.41 -2.52 6.15
N TRP A 215 -6.35 -2.61 5.22
CA TRP A 215 -6.82 -1.45 4.48
C TRP A 215 -7.47 -0.40 5.39
N LYS A 216 -8.34 -0.82 6.32
CA LYS A 216 -8.92 0.08 7.32
C LYS A 216 -7.84 0.67 8.24
N SER A 217 -6.85 -0.11 8.65
CA SER A 217 -5.70 0.38 9.42
C SER A 217 -4.87 1.40 8.65
N GLN A 218 -4.63 1.19 7.35
CA GLN A 218 -3.94 2.17 6.50
C GLN A 218 -4.72 3.48 6.42
N ILE A 219 -6.04 3.41 6.17
CA ILE A 219 -6.90 4.59 6.08
C ILE A 219 -6.85 5.38 7.39
N VAL A 220 -7.00 4.72 8.53
CA VAL A 220 -6.97 5.35 9.86
C VAL A 220 -5.57 5.87 10.20
N ALA A 221 -4.50 5.17 9.82
CA ALA A 221 -3.13 5.65 9.98
C ALA A 221 -2.90 6.96 9.20
N LEU A 222 -3.31 7.00 7.93
CA LEU A 222 -3.17 8.19 7.10
C LEU A 222 -4.06 9.34 7.57
N GLN A 223 -5.27 9.07 8.06
CA GLN A 223 -6.06 10.07 8.79
C GLN A 223 -5.29 10.63 9.98
N GLY A 224 -4.66 9.77 10.79
CA GLY A 224 -3.82 10.18 11.91
C GLY A 224 -2.62 11.04 11.51
N VAL A 225 -1.97 10.71 10.39
CA VAL A 225 -0.90 11.53 9.80
C VAL A 225 -1.43 12.90 9.37
N ILE A 226 -2.52 12.95 8.59
CA ILE A 226 -3.07 14.18 8.01
C ILE A 226 -3.65 15.10 9.09
N THR A 227 -4.33 14.54 10.08
CA THR A 227 -4.99 15.29 11.16
C THR A 227 -4.11 15.47 12.39
N LYS A 228 -2.87 14.99 12.34
CA LYS A 228 -1.90 15.06 13.44
C LYS A 228 -2.42 14.43 14.74
N SER A 229 -3.06 13.26 14.61
CA SER A 229 -3.69 12.51 15.70
C SER A 229 -2.92 11.24 16.06
N GLY A 230 -2.20 11.30 17.18
CA GLY A 230 -1.51 10.13 17.74
C GLY A 230 -2.44 9.01 18.20
N THR A 231 -3.70 9.32 18.54
CA THR A 231 -4.70 8.32 18.91
C THR A 231 -5.12 7.47 17.71
N LEU A 232 -5.34 8.08 16.54
CA LEU A 232 -5.65 7.35 15.31
C LEU A 232 -4.47 6.48 14.87
N LEU A 233 -3.24 7.00 14.96
CA LEU A 233 -2.03 6.21 14.67
C LEU A 233 -1.87 5.01 15.61
N ALA A 234 -2.15 5.18 16.91
CA ALA A 234 -2.14 4.08 17.86
C ALA A 234 -3.22 3.04 17.56
N ALA A 235 -4.46 3.48 17.27
CA ALA A 235 -5.56 2.59 16.91
C ALA A 235 -5.25 1.78 15.63
N ALA A 236 -4.72 2.43 14.60
CA ALA A 236 -4.30 1.78 13.37
C ALA A 236 -3.18 0.75 13.61
N ARG A 237 -2.16 1.11 14.40
CA ARG A 237 -1.08 0.19 14.80
C ARG A 237 -1.64 -1.04 15.51
N ASP A 238 -2.49 -0.83 16.51
CA ASP A 238 -2.98 -1.89 17.39
C ASP A 238 -3.96 -2.83 16.67
N ALA A 239 -4.72 -2.32 15.69
CA ALA A 239 -5.55 -3.14 14.82
C ALA A 239 -4.74 -4.16 14.00
N LEU A 240 -3.49 -3.84 13.62
CA LEU A 240 -2.64 -4.78 12.90
C LEU A 240 -2.27 -6.01 13.75
N ASN A 241 -2.25 -5.92 15.08
CA ASN A 241 -1.83 -7.01 15.97
C ASN A 241 -2.63 -8.29 15.71
N GLN A 242 -3.95 -8.16 15.54
CA GLN A 242 -4.84 -9.30 15.29
C GLN A 242 -4.61 -9.94 13.92
N VAL A 243 -4.11 -9.19 12.94
CA VAL A 243 -3.74 -9.75 11.63
C VAL A 243 -2.44 -10.53 11.73
N MET A 244 -1.52 -10.13 12.61
CA MET A 244 -0.22 -10.76 12.81
C MET A 244 -0.29 -12.10 13.56
N ASP A 245 -1.40 -12.40 14.22
CA ASP A 245 -1.58 -13.67 14.92
C ASP A 245 -1.93 -14.81 13.96
N TYR A 246 -1.45 -16.01 14.28
CA TYR A 246 -1.88 -17.20 13.56
C TYR A 246 -3.28 -17.63 14.02
N VAL A 247 -4.10 -18.04 13.06
CA VAL A 247 -5.42 -18.64 13.31
C VAL A 247 -5.35 -20.16 13.25
N VAL A 248 -6.38 -20.80 13.82
CA VAL A 248 -6.59 -22.26 13.76
C VAL A 248 -7.87 -22.63 13.01
N SER A 249 -8.67 -21.64 12.63
CA SER A 249 -9.92 -21.76 11.87
C SER A 249 -10.30 -20.42 11.25
N GLY A 250 -10.98 -20.44 10.10
CA GLY A 250 -11.43 -19.22 9.43
C GLY A 250 -10.30 -18.47 8.70
N ASP A 251 -10.52 -17.18 8.51
CA ASP A 251 -9.65 -16.28 7.73
C ASP A 251 -8.34 -15.98 8.46
N GLY A 252 -7.22 -16.03 7.73
CA GLY A 252 -5.90 -15.66 8.25
C GLY A 252 -4.81 -16.68 7.94
N PHE A 253 -3.62 -16.43 8.52
CA PHE A 253 -2.47 -17.34 8.40
C PHE A 253 -2.53 -18.44 9.44
N TYR A 254 -2.21 -19.66 9.02
CA TYR A 254 -2.03 -20.81 9.88
C TYR A 254 -0.53 -21.05 10.09
N LYS A 255 -0.17 -21.73 11.19
CA LYS A 255 1.24 -22.03 11.51
C LYS A 255 1.96 -22.86 10.45
N ASP A 256 1.25 -23.63 9.64
CA ASP A 256 1.85 -24.39 8.54
C ASP A 256 2.15 -23.54 7.29
N GLY A 257 1.77 -22.25 7.29
CA GLY A 257 1.91 -21.32 6.18
C GLY A 257 0.68 -21.27 5.27
N SER A 258 -0.40 -21.97 5.60
CA SER A 258 -1.68 -21.81 4.90
C SER A 258 -2.24 -20.41 5.11
N PHE A 259 -2.83 -19.84 4.08
CA PHE A 259 -3.65 -18.64 4.21
C PHE A 259 -5.05 -18.91 3.66
N VAL A 260 -6.05 -18.77 4.53
CA VAL A 260 -7.45 -18.94 4.17
C VAL A 260 -8.12 -17.58 4.15
N GLN A 261 -9.00 -17.37 3.17
CA GLN A 261 -9.88 -16.21 3.09
C GLN A 261 -11.26 -16.63 2.62
N HIS A 262 -12.28 -15.82 2.94
CA HIS A 262 -13.68 -16.14 2.65
C HIS A 262 -14.05 -17.50 3.27
N LEU A 263 -13.54 -17.72 4.49
CA LEU A 263 -13.73 -18.83 5.41
C LEU A 263 -13.18 -20.18 4.96
N VAL A 264 -13.19 -20.47 3.65
CA VAL A 264 -12.98 -21.83 3.13
C VAL A 264 -12.09 -21.91 1.88
N TYR A 265 -11.42 -20.82 1.47
CA TYR A 265 -10.61 -20.80 0.25
C TYR A 265 -9.13 -20.55 0.50
N SER A 266 -8.27 -21.37 -0.12
CA SER A 266 -6.82 -21.16 -0.17
C SER A 266 -6.49 -19.90 -0.98
N TYR A 267 -5.80 -18.94 -0.36
CA TYR A 267 -5.71 -17.59 -0.91
C TYR A 267 -4.37 -16.86 -0.72
N ASN A 268 -3.27 -17.57 -0.41
CA ASN A 268 -1.94 -16.96 -0.24
C ASN A 268 -1.56 -16.02 -1.40
N GLY A 269 -1.86 -16.44 -2.63
CA GLY A 269 -1.55 -15.71 -3.86
C GLY A 269 -2.68 -14.83 -4.40
N GLY A 270 -3.74 -14.57 -3.63
CA GLY A 270 -4.74 -13.56 -3.97
C GLY A 270 -4.89 -12.55 -2.84
N TYR A 271 -5.87 -12.69 -1.95
CA TYR A 271 -5.99 -11.82 -0.78
C TYR A 271 -4.71 -11.76 0.05
N GLY A 272 -4.02 -12.90 0.24
CA GLY A 272 -2.72 -12.93 0.93
C GLY A 272 -1.64 -12.12 0.20
N ALA A 273 -1.66 -12.03 -1.12
CA ALA A 273 -0.67 -11.27 -1.88
C ALA A 273 -0.87 -9.75 -1.72
N ASN A 274 -2.11 -9.28 -1.60
CA ASN A 274 -2.39 -7.89 -1.23
C ASN A 274 -1.98 -7.64 0.22
N LEU A 275 -2.36 -8.55 1.12
CA LEU A 275 -2.08 -8.48 2.55
C LEU A 275 -0.60 -8.21 2.85
N ILE A 276 0.32 -9.01 2.30
CA ILE A 276 1.76 -8.85 2.58
C ILE A 276 2.33 -7.55 2.05
N GLN A 277 1.84 -7.06 0.91
CA GLN A 277 2.27 -5.78 0.36
C GLN A 277 1.80 -4.61 1.23
N ASP A 278 0.53 -4.63 1.60
CA ASP A 278 -0.09 -3.50 2.30
C ASP A 278 0.36 -3.43 3.76
N ILE A 279 0.45 -4.57 4.45
CA ILE A 279 0.99 -4.61 5.83
C ILE A 279 2.45 -4.15 5.86
N ALA A 280 3.25 -4.52 4.85
CA ALA A 280 4.64 -4.07 4.75
C ALA A 280 4.74 -2.54 4.61
N ASN A 281 3.84 -1.92 3.83
CA ASN A 281 3.83 -0.47 3.67
C ASN A 281 3.39 0.24 4.96
N VAL A 282 2.37 -0.24 5.66
CA VAL A 282 1.92 0.37 6.93
C VAL A 282 2.96 0.19 8.03
N LEU A 283 3.57 -0.99 8.15
CA LEU A 283 4.68 -1.21 9.09
C LEU A 283 5.88 -0.35 8.74
N TYR A 284 6.22 -0.24 7.46
CA TYR A 284 7.26 0.67 7.00
C TYR A 284 6.97 2.11 7.37
N LEU A 285 5.74 2.60 7.14
CA LEU A 285 5.32 3.95 7.53
C LEU A 285 5.66 4.21 9.00
N LEU A 286 5.15 3.37 9.90
CA LEU A 286 5.26 3.55 11.35
C LEU A 286 6.68 3.31 11.90
N ASN A 287 7.53 2.56 11.19
CA ASN A 287 8.86 2.19 11.66
C ASN A 287 9.74 3.41 11.99
N GLY A 288 10.36 3.41 13.18
CA GLY A 288 11.20 4.51 13.66
C GLY A 288 10.44 5.69 14.26
N SER A 289 9.11 5.65 14.28
CA SER A 289 8.28 6.65 14.97
C SER A 289 7.86 6.17 16.37
N SER A 290 7.23 7.06 17.15
CA SER A 290 6.59 6.71 18.43
C SER A 290 5.45 5.68 18.30
N TRP A 291 4.95 5.44 17.08
CA TRP A 291 3.89 4.46 16.77
C TRP A 291 4.41 3.22 16.06
N GLN A 292 5.72 2.98 16.04
CA GLN A 292 6.26 1.72 15.54
C GLN A 292 5.64 0.52 16.27
N SER A 293 5.39 -0.57 15.54
CA SER A 293 4.88 -1.79 16.17
C SER A 293 5.95 -2.39 17.07
N THR A 294 5.58 -2.69 18.31
CA THR A 294 6.38 -3.44 19.28
C THR A 294 5.74 -4.80 19.60
N TYR A 295 4.68 -5.16 18.86
CA TYR A 295 3.93 -6.38 19.08
C TYR A 295 4.77 -7.60 18.73
N ALA A 296 4.78 -8.60 19.62
CA ALA A 296 5.56 -9.82 19.42
C ALA A 296 5.15 -10.56 18.14
N GLY A 297 3.88 -10.47 17.72
CA GLY A 297 3.39 -11.07 16.47
C GLY A 297 4.05 -10.52 15.20
N LEU A 298 4.78 -9.40 15.24
CA LEU A 298 5.54 -8.90 14.10
C LEU A 298 6.52 -9.94 13.54
N THR A 299 7.07 -10.82 14.40
CA THR A 299 7.93 -11.92 13.94
C THR A 299 7.20 -12.90 13.02
N ASN A 300 5.88 -13.07 13.19
CA ASN A 300 5.08 -13.92 12.31
C ASN A 300 5.02 -13.34 10.89
N VAL A 301 4.99 -12.00 10.74
CA VAL A 301 4.98 -11.35 9.42
C VAL A 301 6.25 -11.69 8.63
N TYR A 302 7.42 -11.67 9.28
CA TYR A 302 8.66 -12.12 8.66
C TYR A 302 8.64 -13.62 8.35
N GLN A 303 8.10 -14.44 9.27
CA GLN A 303 7.98 -15.87 9.08
C GLN A 303 7.05 -16.26 7.92
N TRP A 304 5.97 -15.50 7.67
CA TRP A 304 5.08 -15.72 6.53
C TRP A 304 5.83 -15.67 5.21
N VAL A 305 6.85 -14.81 5.08
CA VAL A 305 7.69 -14.76 3.88
C VAL A 305 8.28 -16.14 3.57
N TYR A 306 8.74 -16.86 4.58
CA TYR A 306 9.39 -18.16 4.45
C TYR A 306 8.42 -19.32 4.35
N ASP A 307 7.29 -19.26 5.07
CA ASP A 307 6.37 -20.38 5.16
C ASP A 307 5.18 -20.30 4.21
N ALA A 308 4.70 -19.09 3.93
CA ALA A 308 3.44 -18.82 3.25
C ALA A 308 3.60 -18.18 1.87
N TYR A 309 4.80 -17.72 1.49
CA TYR A 309 5.06 -17.10 0.18
C TYR A 309 6.21 -17.74 -0.58
N GLU A 310 7.42 -17.80 0.01
CA GLU A 310 8.62 -18.32 -0.65
C GLU A 310 8.39 -19.69 -1.34
N PRO A 311 7.71 -20.66 -0.71
CA PRO A 311 7.43 -21.94 -1.35
C PRO A 311 6.52 -21.84 -2.58
N PHE A 312 5.55 -20.94 -2.58
CA PHE A 312 4.59 -20.81 -3.69
C PHE A 312 5.10 -19.94 -4.85
N ILE A 313 6.29 -19.35 -4.75
CA ILE A 313 6.90 -18.58 -5.83
C ILE A 313 7.98 -19.42 -6.53
N TYR A 314 7.61 -20.03 -7.65
CA TYR A 314 8.50 -20.82 -8.49
C TYR A 314 9.00 -19.98 -9.67
N ASN A 315 10.32 -19.82 -9.79
CA ASN A 315 10.97 -18.97 -10.79
C ASN A 315 10.38 -17.56 -10.89
N GLY A 316 9.95 -16.98 -9.75
CA GLY A 316 9.33 -15.66 -9.67
C GLY A 316 7.85 -15.60 -10.05
N SER A 317 7.19 -16.73 -10.32
CA SER A 317 5.74 -16.81 -10.54
C SER A 317 5.05 -17.44 -9.33
N MET A 318 3.97 -16.82 -8.86
CA MET A 318 3.08 -17.40 -7.86
C MET A 318 2.33 -18.59 -8.45
N MET A 319 2.25 -19.70 -7.71
CA MET A 319 1.47 -20.88 -8.09
C MET A 319 -0.03 -20.57 -8.10
N ASP A 320 -0.74 -20.99 -9.16
CA ASP A 320 -2.16 -20.69 -9.36
C ASP A 320 -3.08 -21.35 -8.32
N MET A 321 -2.68 -22.49 -7.75
CA MET A 321 -3.48 -23.23 -6.77
C MET A 321 -3.77 -22.47 -5.47
N VAL A 322 -3.11 -21.34 -5.22
CA VAL A 322 -3.32 -20.47 -4.05
C VAL A 322 -3.87 -19.09 -4.42
N ARG A 323 -4.36 -18.88 -5.65
CA ARG A 323 -4.85 -17.56 -6.13
C ARG A 323 -6.38 -17.46 -6.20
N GLY A 324 -7.11 -18.50 -5.78
CA GLY A 324 -8.58 -18.52 -5.78
C GLY A 324 -9.17 -18.18 -7.15
N ARG A 325 -10.21 -17.33 -7.18
CA ARG A 325 -10.85 -16.90 -8.45
C ARG A 325 -9.96 -16.02 -9.33
N GLU A 326 -8.85 -15.49 -8.81
CA GLU A 326 -7.97 -14.56 -9.53
C GLU A 326 -7.15 -15.22 -10.64
N ILE A 327 -7.20 -16.55 -10.76
CA ILE A 327 -6.65 -17.27 -11.91
C ILE A 327 -7.35 -16.88 -13.22
N ALA A 328 -8.59 -16.39 -13.15
CA ALA A 328 -9.39 -16.01 -14.30
C ALA A 328 -9.15 -14.57 -14.80
N ARG A 329 -8.29 -13.78 -14.14
CA ARG A 329 -7.99 -12.38 -14.46
C ARG A 329 -6.74 -12.28 -15.33
N ALA A 330 -6.83 -11.58 -16.46
CA ALA A 330 -5.69 -11.43 -17.38
C ALA A 330 -4.56 -10.57 -16.77
N GLU A 331 -4.93 -9.65 -15.89
CA GLU A 331 -4.07 -8.66 -15.26
C GLU A 331 -3.38 -9.14 -13.97
N THR A 332 -3.82 -10.27 -13.40
CA THR A 332 -3.22 -10.83 -12.16
C THR A 332 -2.67 -12.24 -12.35
N GLN A 333 -2.03 -12.51 -13.49
CA GLN A 333 -1.39 -13.80 -13.75
C GLN A 333 -0.27 -14.10 -12.74
N GLY A 334 0.15 -15.36 -12.62
CA GLY A 334 1.11 -15.82 -11.58
C GLY A 334 2.39 -14.98 -11.49
N ARG A 335 2.94 -14.54 -12.64
CA ARG A 335 4.09 -13.63 -12.70
C ARG A 335 3.82 -12.27 -12.03
N VAL A 336 2.69 -11.66 -12.34
CA VAL A 336 2.29 -10.36 -11.78
C VAL A 336 2.14 -10.45 -10.26
N ILE A 337 1.51 -11.52 -9.78
CA ILE A 337 1.37 -11.76 -8.35
C ILE A 337 2.72 -12.07 -7.68
N GLY A 338 3.59 -12.84 -8.32
CA GLY A 338 4.95 -13.08 -7.84
C GLY A 338 5.73 -11.77 -7.69
N ASN A 339 5.63 -10.87 -8.66
CA ASN A 339 6.23 -9.54 -8.61
C ASN A 339 5.65 -8.69 -7.47
N LYS A 340 4.32 -8.71 -7.28
CA LYS A 340 3.64 -8.01 -6.19
C LYS A 340 4.20 -8.44 -4.82
N VAL A 341 4.28 -9.76 -4.60
CA VAL A 341 4.79 -10.32 -3.34
C VAL A 341 6.28 -10.02 -3.15
N ALA A 342 7.09 -10.14 -4.19
CA ALA A 342 8.51 -9.76 -4.14
C ALA A 342 8.69 -8.28 -3.76
N GLY A 343 7.85 -7.38 -4.27
CA GLY A 343 7.84 -5.97 -3.88
C GLY A 343 7.50 -5.75 -2.40
N GLY A 344 6.50 -6.46 -1.88
CA GLY A 344 6.16 -6.45 -0.44
C GLY A 344 7.30 -6.97 0.43
N ILE A 345 7.98 -8.04 0.00
CA ILE A 345 9.16 -8.60 0.70
C ILE A 345 10.32 -7.60 0.71
N LEU A 346 10.59 -6.89 -0.40
CA LEU A 346 11.61 -5.84 -0.42
C LEU A 346 11.30 -4.70 0.54
N ARG A 347 10.01 -4.33 0.66
CA ARG A 347 9.56 -3.33 1.64
C ARG A 347 9.78 -3.83 3.08
N LEU A 348 9.41 -5.07 3.39
CA LEU A 348 9.66 -5.68 4.71
C LEU A 348 11.16 -5.73 5.05
N ALA A 349 12.01 -6.03 4.07
CA ALA A 349 13.45 -6.10 4.26
C ALA A 349 14.09 -4.75 4.66
N GLN A 350 13.39 -3.62 4.53
CA GLN A 350 13.84 -2.32 5.06
C GLN A 350 13.69 -2.19 6.57
N ILE A 351 12.80 -2.98 7.19
CA ILE A 351 12.46 -2.91 8.62
C ILE A 351 12.70 -4.21 9.36
N ALA A 352 13.01 -5.30 8.65
CA ALA A 352 13.28 -6.60 9.23
C ALA A 352 14.63 -6.64 9.97
N PRO A 353 14.79 -7.55 10.95
CA PRO A 353 16.10 -7.85 11.53
C PRO A 353 17.15 -8.16 10.44
N PRO A 354 18.45 -7.87 10.67
CA PRO A 354 19.47 -7.98 9.63
C PRO A 354 19.56 -9.36 8.94
N ALA A 355 19.40 -10.46 9.69
CA ALA A 355 19.39 -11.81 9.15
C ALA A 355 18.19 -12.06 8.22
N ASP A 356 17.00 -11.66 8.64
CA ASP A 356 15.78 -11.81 7.84
C ASP A 356 15.83 -10.93 6.58
N ALA A 357 16.28 -9.68 6.72
CA ALA A 357 16.48 -8.76 5.61
C ALA A 357 17.45 -9.32 4.56
N GLN A 358 18.57 -9.92 4.98
CA GLN A 358 19.52 -10.55 4.06
C GLN A 358 18.90 -11.74 3.32
N ARG A 359 18.16 -12.62 4.02
CA ARG A 359 17.48 -13.76 3.41
C ARG A 359 16.39 -13.32 2.42
N MET A 360 15.59 -12.32 2.78
CA MET A 360 14.55 -11.72 1.93
C MET A 360 15.15 -11.12 0.65
N LYS A 361 16.24 -10.36 0.75
CA LYS A 361 16.92 -9.82 -0.43
C LYS A 361 17.53 -10.91 -1.29
N SER A 362 18.14 -11.94 -0.68
CA SER A 362 18.73 -13.08 -1.38
C SER A 362 17.70 -13.88 -2.21
N MET A 363 16.50 -14.13 -1.68
CA MET A 363 15.43 -14.82 -2.43
C MET A 363 14.87 -13.94 -3.56
N VAL A 364 14.62 -12.64 -3.30
CA VAL A 364 14.08 -11.75 -4.33
C VAL A 364 15.09 -11.59 -5.46
N LYS A 365 16.38 -11.43 -5.14
CA LYS A 365 17.45 -11.38 -6.15
C LYS A 365 17.43 -12.60 -7.06
N TYR A 366 17.29 -13.80 -6.48
CA TYR A 366 17.17 -15.02 -7.27
C TYR A 366 15.93 -15.00 -8.19
N TRP A 367 14.75 -14.61 -7.68
CA TRP A 367 13.54 -14.54 -8.49
C TRP A 367 13.63 -13.53 -9.64
N LEU A 368 14.24 -12.37 -9.40
CA LEU A 368 14.46 -11.37 -10.46
C LEU A 368 15.43 -11.86 -11.53
N GLN A 369 16.42 -12.68 -11.18
CA GLN A 369 17.29 -13.33 -12.15
C GLN A 369 16.56 -14.39 -13.00
N GLN A 370 15.43 -14.93 -12.52
CA GLN A 370 14.56 -15.85 -13.28
C GLN A 370 13.49 -15.13 -14.12
N ASP A 371 13.58 -13.80 -14.25
CA ASP A 371 12.67 -12.97 -15.05
C ASP A 371 13.42 -12.33 -16.24
N PRO A 372 13.72 -13.08 -17.32
CA PRO A 372 14.41 -12.54 -18.49
C PRO A 372 13.59 -11.45 -19.19
N ALA A 373 12.28 -11.41 -18.97
CA ALA A 373 11.43 -10.39 -19.52
C ALA A 373 11.52 -9.07 -18.75
N LEU A 374 12.14 -9.00 -17.56
CA LEU A 374 12.14 -7.83 -16.68
C LEU A 374 10.72 -7.30 -16.37
N SER A 375 9.76 -8.22 -16.22
CA SER A 375 8.38 -7.91 -15.83
C SER A 375 8.30 -7.16 -14.51
N PHE A 376 9.11 -7.55 -13.51
CA PHE A 376 9.14 -6.87 -12.22
C PHE A 376 9.46 -5.38 -12.37
N TYR A 377 10.46 -5.04 -13.19
CA TYR A 377 10.90 -3.65 -13.38
C TYR A 377 9.83 -2.83 -14.09
N ARG A 378 9.06 -3.46 -14.99
CA ARG A 378 7.93 -2.81 -15.67
C ARG A 378 6.72 -2.62 -14.77
N GLU A 379 6.51 -3.47 -13.78
CA GLU A 379 5.31 -3.46 -12.92
C GLU A 379 5.51 -2.71 -11.60
N ALA A 380 6.68 -2.82 -10.97
CA ALA A 380 6.97 -2.24 -9.65
C ALA A 380 6.71 -0.73 -9.58
N THR A 381 6.27 -0.23 -8.43
CA THR A 381 6.22 1.23 -8.18
C THR A 381 7.63 1.82 -8.20
N LEU A 382 7.75 3.13 -8.38
CA LEU A 382 9.07 3.77 -8.49
C LEU A 382 9.92 3.58 -7.22
N SER A 383 9.30 3.55 -6.04
CA SER A 383 9.98 3.26 -4.78
C SER A 383 10.47 1.80 -4.72
N VAL A 384 9.64 0.82 -5.09
CA VAL A 384 10.00 -0.61 -5.08
C VAL A 384 11.04 -0.94 -6.17
N LEU A 385 10.96 -0.28 -7.33
CA LEU A 385 11.95 -0.43 -8.39
C LEU A 385 13.36 -0.06 -7.90
N GLN A 386 13.49 1.02 -7.13
CA GLN A 386 14.78 1.41 -6.54
C GLN A 386 15.30 0.35 -5.57
N LEU A 387 14.44 -0.22 -4.71
CA LEU A 387 14.82 -1.30 -3.80
C LEU A 387 15.35 -2.52 -4.57
N ALA A 388 14.65 -2.91 -5.65
CA ALA A 388 15.08 -4.03 -6.48
C ALA A 388 16.42 -3.77 -7.17
N LYS A 389 16.61 -2.57 -7.74
CA LYS A 389 17.90 -2.19 -8.36
C LYS A 389 19.04 -2.16 -7.35
N ALA A 390 18.80 -1.69 -6.13
CA ALA A 390 19.80 -1.74 -5.05
C ALA A 390 20.20 -3.19 -4.73
N VAL A 391 19.23 -4.10 -4.61
CA VAL A 391 19.49 -5.53 -4.36
C VAL A 391 20.25 -6.20 -5.51
N MET A 392 19.87 -5.88 -6.75
CA MET A 392 20.50 -6.46 -7.93
C MET A 392 21.94 -5.97 -8.12
N ASN A 393 22.23 -4.71 -7.80
CA ASN A 393 23.55 -4.10 -7.93
C ASN A 393 24.51 -4.42 -6.76
N ASP A 394 24.00 -4.80 -5.59
CA ASP A 394 24.84 -5.14 -4.44
C ASP A 394 25.46 -6.55 -4.58
N THR A 395 26.78 -6.61 -4.77
CA THR A 395 27.53 -7.86 -4.93
C THR A 395 27.64 -8.68 -3.66
N ASN A 396 27.36 -8.11 -2.48
CA ASN A 396 27.36 -8.84 -1.21
C ASN A 396 26.06 -9.64 -0.99
N ILE A 397 25.03 -9.36 -1.78
CA ILE A 397 23.79 -10.14 -1.76
C ILE A 397 23.95 -11.29 -2.76
N VAL A 398 24.27 -12.47 -2.23
CA VAL A 398 24.32 -13.72 -3.00
C VAL A 398 22.88 -14.20 -3.22
N PRO A 399 22.45 -14.49 -4.46
CA PRO A 399 21.12 -15.04 -4.72
C PRO A 399 20.98 -16.42 -4.05
N ARG A 400 19.81 -16.70 -3.49
CA ARG A 400 19.55 -17.92 -2.70
C ARG A 400 19.74 -19.22 -3.50
N GLY A 401 19.67 -19.20 -4.83
CA GLY A 401 19.70 -20.40 -5.68
C GLY A 401 18.37 -21.15 -5.70
N GLU A 402 18.28 -22.34 -6.28
CA GLU A 402 17.03 -23.13 -6.29
C GLU A 402 16.61 -23.60 -4.88
N LEU A 403 15.30 -23.58 -4.61
CA LEU A 403 14.74 -24.08 -3.35
C LEU A 403 14.42 -25.57 -3.47
N SER A 404 14.89 -26.39 -2.53
CA SER A 404 14.56 -27.81 -2.43
C SER A 404 13.75 -28.06 -1.15
N LEU A 405 12.51 -28.52 -1.32
CA LEU A 405 11.48 -28.49 -0.28
C LEU A 405 10.37 -29.48 -0.62
N ALA A 406 9.82 -30.16 0.37
CA ALA A 406 8.49 -30.77 0.26
C ALA A 406 7.68 -30.38 1.49
N LYS A 407 6.48 -29.83 1.28
CA LYS A 407 5.67 -29.27 2.37
C LYS A 407 4.19 -29.50 2.12
N VAL A 408 3.50 -29.89 3.20
CA VAL A 408 2.04 -30.04 3.24
C VAL A 408 1.47 -28.85 4.01
N TYR A 409 0.44 -28.25 3.43
CA TYR A 409 -0.33 -27.13 3.96
C TYR A 409 -1.72 -27.64 4.31
N ALA A 410 -1.82 -28.34 5.43
CA ALA A 410 -3.03 -29.01 5.88
C ALA A 410 -4.15 -28.03 6.25
N GLY A 411 -3.80 -26.81 6.64
CA GLY A 411 -4.76 -25.74 6.92
C GLY A 411 -5.56 -25.29 5.69
N MET A 412 -5.08 -25.56 4.47
CA MET A 412 -5.76 -25.17 3.22
C MET A 412 -5.76 -26.24 2.12
N ASP A 413 -5.55 -27.50 2.49
CA ASP A 413 -5.56 -28.65 1.57
C ASP A 413 -4.65 -28.43 0.33
N ARG A 414 -3.40 -28.00 0.56
CA ARG A 414 -2.37 -27.88 -0.49
C ARG A 414 -1.12 -28.68 -0.14
N ALA A 415 -0.37 -29.07 -1.16
CA ALA A 415 0.99 -29.60 -0.96
C ALA A 415 1.91 -29.13 -2.08
N ILE A 416 3.19 -29.07 -1.79
CA ILE A 416 4.22 -28.65 -2.75
C ILE A 416 5.45 -29.55 -2.64
N SER A 417 6.08 -29.83 -3.77
CA SER A 417 7.42 -30.39 -3.88
C SER A 417 8.24 -29.56 -4.86
N LEU A 418 9.29 -28.91 -4.36
CA LEU A 418 10.30 -28.22 -5.13
C LEU A 418 11.59 -29.05 -5.12
N LYS A 419 12.12 -29.32 -6.31
CA LYS A 419 13.34 -30.10 -6.52
C LYS A 419 14.16 -29.42 -7.64
N PRO A 420 15.45 -29.79 -7.79
CA PRO A 420 16.25 -29.21 -8.84
C PRO A 420 15.58 -29.31 -10.22
N GLY A 421 15.37 -28.18 -10.87
CA GLY A 421 14.73 -28.07 -12.18
C GLY A 421 13.19 -28.20 -12.25
N PHE A 422 12.47 -28.54 -11.17
CA PHE A 422 11.00 -28.56 -11.21
C PHE A 422 10.30 -28.21 -9.89
N GLY A 423 9.10 -27.63 -10.02
CA GLY A 423 8.17 -27.42 -8.92
C GLY A 423 6.84 -28.12 -9.22
N PHE A 424 6.29 -28.81 -8.23
CA PHE A 424 5.03 -29.55 -8.33
C PHE A 424 4.09 -29.15 -7.20
N GLY A 425 2.88 -28.73 -7.55
CA GLY A 425 1.83 -28.33 -6.60
C GLY A 425 0.63 -29.27 -6.68
N VAL A 426 0.04 -29.59 -5.53
CA VAL A 426 -1.16 -30.40 -5.40
C VAL A 426 -2.28 -29.55 -4.80
N SER A 427 -3.40 -29.47 -5.51
CA SER A 427 -4.60 -28.74 -5.12
C SER A 427 -5.70 -29.74 -4.74
N MET A 428 -6.11 -29.72 -3.47
CA MET A 428 -7.12 -30.64 -2.92
C MET A 428 -8.27 -29.85 -2.29
N SER A 429 -9.33 -30.55 -1.92
CA SER A 429 -10.47 -30.00 -1.19
C SER A 429 -10.99 -31.00 -0.17
N SER A 430 -11.73 -30.51 0.82
CA SER A 430 -12.30 -31.35 1.87
C SER A 430 -13.55 -30.69 2.46
N LYS A 431 -14.03 -31.20 3.59
CA LYS A 431 -15.09 -30.52 4.36
C LYS A 431 -14.64 -29.17 4.96
N ARG A 432 -13.33 -28.90 5.00
CA ARG A 432 -12.75 -27.66 5.54
C ARG A 432 -12.52 -26.61 4.47
N ILE A 433 -12.16 -27.04 3.26
CA ILE A 433 -11.71 -26.17 2.17
C ILE A 433 -12.50 -26.49 0.92
N ALA A 434 -13.10 -25.45 0.34
CA ALA A 434 -13.88 -25.57 -0.87
C ALA A 434 -13.00 -25.89 -2.08
N ASN A 435 -13.59 -26.57 -3.07
CA ASN A 435 -12.92 -26.97 -4.31
C ASN A 435 -12.53 -25.78 -5.20
N TYR A 436 -13.40 -24.79 -5.39
CA TYR A 436 -13.06 -23.57 -6.11
C TYR A 436 -14.02 -22.45 -5.73
N GLU A 437 -13.57 -21.20 -5.92
CA GLU A 437 -14.41 -20.04 -5.72
C GLU A 437 -14.90 -19.50 -7.07
N THR A 438 -16.18 -19.13 -7.14
CA THR A 438 -16.77 -18.31 -8.20
C THR A 438 -17.57 -17.18 -7.54
N GLY A 439 -17.54 -15.98 -8.13
CA GLY A 439 -18.20 -14.80 -7.57
C GLY A 439 -17.80 -13.53 -8.32
N ILE A 440 -18.64 -12.49 -8.26
CA ILE A 440 -18.41 -11.17 -8.91
C ILE A 440 -18.00 -11.33 -10.39
N ASN A 441 -18.74 -12.18 -11.12
CA ASN A 441 -18.49 -12.47 -12.52
C ASN A 441 -17.09 -13.05 -12.87
N GLN A 442 -16.47 -13.80 -11.95
CA GLN A 442 -15.12 -14.38 -12.13
C GLN A 442 -15.09 -15.91 -11.95
N ASN A 443 -14.14 -16.56 -12.60
CA ASN A 443 -13.80 -17.99 -12.48
C ASN A 443 -14.93 -19.00 -12.77
N TYR A 444 -15.77 -18.71 -13.76
CA TYR A 444 -16.90 -19.54 -14.17
C TYR A 444 -16.56 -20.98 -14.58
N LYS A 445 -15.29 -21.27 -14.91
CA LYS A 445 -14.83 -22.58 -15.40
C LYS A 445 -13.86 -23.27 -14.43
N GLY A 446 -13.80 -22.83 -13.18
CA GLY A 446 -12.90 -23.36 -12.15
C GLY A 446 -13.29 -24.72 -11.55
N TRP A 447 -14.31 -25.40 -12.10
CA TRP A 447 -15.00 -26.54 -11.47
C TRP A 447 -14.09 -27.61 -10.85
N TYR A 448 -12.96 -27.90 -11.49
CA TYR A 448 -12.07 -29.01 -11.14
C TYR A 448 -10.69 -28.56 -10.62
N THR A 449 -10.47 -27.26 -10.36
CA THR A 449 -9.12 -26.75 -9.99
C THR A 449 -8.67 -27.13 -8.58
N GLY A 450 -9.58 -27.47 -7.67
CA GLY A 450 -9.28 -27.95 -6.31
C GLY A 450 -9.44 -29.44 -6.11
N GLY A 451 -9.66 -30.22 -7.16
CA GLY A 451 -9.86 -31.67 -7.05
C GLY A 451 -11.08 -32.05 -6.21
N ARG A 452 -12.16 -32.43 -6.89
CA ARG A 452 -13.21 -33.27 -6.29
C ARG A 452 -13.68 -34.23 -7.36
N ASP A 453 -13.00 -35.37 -7.44
CA ASP A 453 -13.58 -36.53 -8.11
C ASP A 453 -14.71 -37.02 -7.20
N ASP A 454 -15.94 -36.64 -7.53
CA ASP A 454 -17.05 -37.57 -7.34
C ASP A 454 -16.93 -38.64 -8.43
N LEU A 455 -15.86 -39.44 -8.33
CA LEU A 455 -15.86 -40.78 -8.91
C LEU A 455 -16.57 -41.66 -7.88
N SER A 456 -17.88 -41.48 -7.74
CA SER A 456 -18.75 -42.62 -7.49
C SER A 456 -18.52 -43.60 -8.65
N LEU A 457 -17.56 -44.52 -8.48
CA LEU A 457 -17.65 -45.81 -9.14
C LEU A 457 -18.98 -46.40 -8.67
N GLN A 458 -20.01 -46.28 -9.52
CA GLN A 458 -21.21 -47.11 -9.41
C GLN A 458 -20.83 -48.58 -9.58
#